data_AF-Q8HYW6-F1
#
_entry.id   AF-Q8HYW6-F1
#
_cell.length_a   1.000
_cell.length_b   1.000
_cell.length_c   1.000
_cell.angle_alpha   90.00
_cell.angle_beta   90.00
_cell.angle_gamma   90.00
#
_symmetry.space_group_name_H-M   'P 1'
#
loop_
_entity.id
_entity.type
_entity.pdbx_description
1 polymer ?
#
loop_
_entity_poly.entity_id
_entity_poly.type
_entity_poly.pdbx_seq_one_letter_code
_entity_poly.pdbx_strand_id
1 'polypeptide(L)'
;DKKDDKDSPKKSKGTKDRRDLDDLKKEVAMTEHKMSVEEVCRKYNTDCVQGLTHSKAQEILARDGPNALTPPPTTPEWVKFCRQLFGGFSILLWIGAILCFLAYGIQAGTEDDPSGDNLYLGIVLAAVVIITGCFPYYQEAKSSKIMESSKNMVPQQALVIREGEKMQVNA
;
A
#
# COMPACT_ATOMS: atom_id res chain seq x y z
N ASP A 1 40.10 3.46 24.14
CA ASP A 1 39.07 4.25 23.43
C ASP A 1 38.20 3.40 22.53
N LYS A 2 36.92 3.30 22.88
CA LYS A 2 35.84 2.75 22.05
C LYS A 2 35.40 3.85 21.08
N LYS A 3 35.39 3.59 19.78
CA LYS A 3 34.63 4.37 18.79
C LYS A 3 33.70 3.44 18.05
N ASP A 4 32.46 3.44 18.51
CA ASP A 4 31.28 3.02 17.79
C ASP A 4 30.96 4.09 16.73
N ASP A 5 31.02 3.76 15.44
CA ASP A 5 30.40 4.57 14.39
C ASP A 5 29.28 3.76 13.74
N LYS A 6 28.05 4.21 14.02
CA LYS A 6 26.77 3.66 13.58
C LYS A 6 26.62 3.82 12.07
N ASP A 7 26.66 2.70 11.35
CA ASP A 7 26.17 2.61 9.98
C ASP A 7 24.64 2.77 9.94
N SER A 8 24.15 3.65 9.08
CA SER A 8 22.74 4.08 9.02
C SER A 8 21.97 3.28 7.95
N PRO A 9 20.88 2.55 8.28
CA PRO A 9 20.18 1.74 7.29
C PRO A 9 19.07 2.57 6.61
N LYS A 10 19.37 3.21 5.48
CA LYS A 10 18.33 3.90 4.65
C LYS A 10 18.13 3.33 3.24
N LYS A 11 18.78 2.21 2.89
CA LYS A 11 18.68 1.60 1.53
C LYS A 11 17.77 0.38 1.38
N SER A 12 17.03 -0.05 2.40
CA SER A 12 16.34 -1.36 2.38
C SER A 12 14.93 -1.37 1.75
N LYS A 13 14.23 -0.22 1.68
CA LYS A 13 12.79 -0.21 1.34
C LYS A 13 12.52 -0.47 -0.14
N GLY A 14 13.22 0.21 -1.05
CA GLY A 14 13.01 0.05 -2.50
C GLY A 14 13.50 -1.29 -3.07
N THR A 15 14.53 -1.89 -2.46
CA THR A 15 15.07 -3.20 -2.87
C THR A 15 14.22 -4.36 -2.33
N LYS A 16 13.48 -4.16 -1.24
CA LYS A 16 12.55 -5.16 -0.70
C LYS A 16 11.27 -5.21 -1.53
N ASP A 17 10.69 -4.05 -1.83
CA ASP A 17 9.45 -3.93 -2.62
C ASP A 17 9.59 -4.54 -4.03
N ARG A 18 10.75 -4.33 -4.69
CA ARG A 18 11.06 -4.97 -5.98
C ARG A 18 11.19 -6.50 -5.89
N ARG A 19 11.82 -7.02 -4.83
CA ARG A 19 11.97 -8.47 -4.62
C ARG A 19 10.62 -9.14 -4.36
N ASP A 20 9.76 -8.52 -3.56
CA ASP A 20 8.40 -9.02 -3.31
C ASP A 20 7.58 -9.05 -4.62
N LEU A 21 7.66 -8.00 -5.45
CA LEU A 21 7.02 -7.97 -6.77
C LEU A 21 7.53 -9.04 -7.74
N ASP A 22 8.84 -9.34 -7.73
CA ASP A 22 9.42 -10.37 -8.57
C ASP A 22 9.07 -11.78 -8.09
N ASP A 23 8.88 -11.98 -6.78
CA ASP A 23 8.36 -13.23 -6.21
C ASP A 23 6.86 -13.44 -6.52
N LEU A 24 6.06 -12.37 -6.51
CA LEU A 24 4.65 -12.39 -6.96
C LEU A 24 4.50 -12.70 -8.46
N LYS A 25 5.50 -12.38 -9.27
CA LYS A 25 5.55 -12.65 -10.72
C LYS A 25 6.04 -14.05 -11.08
N LYS A 26 6.41 -14.88 -10.10
CA LYS A 26 6.62 -16.30 -10.36
C LYS A 26 5.27 -16.93 -10.63
N GLU A 27 4.89 -16.97 -11.90
CA GLU A 27 3.68 -17.64 -12.35
C GLU A 27 3.71 -19.08 -11.83
N VAL A 28 2.75 -19.42 -10.96
CA VAL A 28 2.56 -20.79 -10.52
C VAL A 28 1.91 -21.52 -11.69
N ALA A 29 2.70 -22.33 -12.40
CA ALA A 29 2.18 -23.19 -13.46
C ALA A 29 1.25 -24.25 -12.86
N MET A 30 -0.06 -23.97 -12.85
CA MET A 30 -1.09 -24.90 -12.39
C MET A 30 -1.42 -25.89 -13.53
N THR A 31 -1.19 -27.18 -13.29
CA THR A 31 -1.39 -28.28 -14.27
C THR A 31 -2.48 -29.27 -13.86
N GLU A 32 -3.09 -29.05 -12.70
CA GLU A 32 -4.07 -29.95 -12.07
C GLU A 32 -5.30 -30.20 -12.95
N HIS A 33 -5.68 -29.22 -13.78
CA HIS A 33 -6.78 -29.33 -14.74
C HIS A 33 -6.51 -30.32 -15.88
N LYS A 34 -5.27 -30.84 -16.02
CA LYS A 34 -4.89 -31.86 -17.01
C LYS A 34 -4.77 -33.26 -16.43
N MET A 35 -4.86 -33.40 -15.11
CA MET A 35 -4.71 -34.66 -14.37
C MET A 35 -6.06 -35.35 -14.22
N SER A 36 -6.07 -36.67 -13.99
CA SER A 36 -7.30 -37.38 -13.63
C SER A 36 -7.78 -37.01 -12.23
N VAL A 37 -9.07 -37.22 -11.93
CA VAL A 37 -9.66 -36.91 -10.62
C VAL A 37 -8.93 -37.69 -9.51
N GLU A 38 -8.60 -38.95 -9.77
CA GLU A 38 -7.89 -39.83 -8.83
C GLU A 38 -6.47 -39.32 -8.55
N GLU A 39 -5.78 -38.82 -9.58
CA GLU A 39 -4.44 -38.24 -9.44
C GLU A 39 -4.45 -36.95 -8.62
N VAL A 40 -5.47 -36.10 -8.81
CA VAL A 40 -5.67 -34.87 -8.03
C VAL A 40 -6.00 -35.21 -6.57
N CYS A 41 -6.95 -36.12 -6.34
CA CYS A 41 -7.35 -36.56 -5.00
C CYS A 41 -6.13 -37.17 -4.25
N ARG A 42 -5.28 -37.95 -4.94
CA ARG A 42 -4.01 -38.45 -4.38
C ARG A 42 -2.98 -37.36 -4.11
N LYS A 43 -2.82 -36.38 -5.02
CA LYS A 43 -1.85 -35.28 -4.87
C LYS A 43 -2.17 -34.39 -3.67
N TYR A 44 -3.45 -34.10 -3.43
CA TYR A 44 -3.91 -33.25 -2.34
C TYR A 44 -4.33 -34.01 -1.07
N ASN A 45 -4.21 -35.35 -1.07
CA ASN A 45 -4.67 -36.22 0.02
C ASN A 45 -6.12 -35.90 0.45
N THR A 46 -7.00 -35.74 -0.54
CA THR A 46 -8.43 -35.45 -0.32
C THR A 46 -9.28 -36.57 -0.90
N ASP A 47 -10.44 -36.80 -0.29
CA ASP A 47 -11.47 -37.68 -0.87
C ASP A 47 -12.39 -36.88 -1.78
N CYS A 48 -12.77 -37.44 -2.93
CA CYS A 48 -13.57 -36.74 -3.93
C CYS A 48 -15.08 -36.70 -3.56
N VAL A 49 -15.53 -37.54 -2.62
CA VAL A 49 -16.91 -37.63 -2.12
C VAL A 49 -17.03 -37.10 -0.69
N GLN A 50 -16.14 -37.52 0.20
CA GLN A 50 -16.15 -37.15 1.62
C GLN A 50 -15.38 -35.87 1.92
N GLY A 51 -14.51 -35.40 1.01
CA GLY A 51 -13.67 -34.24 1.23
C GLY A 51 -12.54 -34.50 2.25
N LEU A 52 -12.11 -33.45 2.94
CA LEU A 52 -11.09 -33.51 3.99
C LEU A 52 -11.72 -33.71 5.37
N THR A 53 -10.94 -34.28 6.30
CA THR A 53 -11.33 -34.32 7.72
C THR A 53 -11.23 -32.94 8.37
N HIS A 54 -12.00 -32.70 9.42
CA HIS A 54 -11.95 -31.43 10.17
C HIS A 54 -10.55 -31.15 10.71
N SER A 55 -9.88 -32.18 11.22
CA SER A 55 -8.51 -32.09 11.74
C SER A 55 -7.51 -31.70 10.65
N LYS A 56 -7.57 -32.34 9.47
CA LYS A 56 -6.68 -32.02 8.34
C LYS A 56 -6.94 -30.62 7.79
N ALA A 57 -8.19 -30.19 7.73
CA ALA A 57 -8.52 -28.83 7.31
C ALA A 57 -7.95 -27.77 8.27
N GLN A 58 -7.98 -28.01 9.59
CA GLN A 58 -7.37 -27.11 10.58
C GLN A 58 -5.84 -27.12 10.51
N GLU A 59 -5.22 -28.28 10.29
CA GLU A 59 -3.77 -28.40 10.10
C GLU A 59 -3.31 -27.59 8.89
N ILE A 60 -4.02 -27.70 7.76
CA ILE A 60 -3.72 -26.94 6.53
C ILE A 60 -3.94 -25.45 6.76
N LEU A 61 -5.01 -25.05 7.44
CA LEU A 61 -5.27 -23.64 7.77
C LEU A 61 -4.17 -23.03 8.65
N ALA A 62 -3.66 -23.78 9.63
CA ALA A 62 -2.57 -23.33 10.49
C ALA A 62 -1.23 -23.25 9.74
N ARG A 63 -1.02 -24.13 8.74
CA ARG A 63 0.19 -24.17 7.90
C ARG A 63 0.21 -23.07 6.84
N ASP A 64 -0.89 -22.92 6.10
CA ASP A 64 -0.95 -22.08 4.89
C ASP A 64 -1.57 -20.69 5.16
N GLY A 65 -2.28 -20.54 6.28
CA GLY A 65 -2.99 -19.32 6.63
C GLY A 65 -4.40 -19.24 6.02
N PRO A 66 -5.16 -18.18 6.36
CA PRO A 66 -6.50 -17.98 5.83
C PRO A 66 -6.46 -17.74 4.32
N ASN A 67 -7.51 -18.17 3.61
CA ASN A 67 -7.68 -17.95 2.18
C ASN A 67 -8.16 -16.50 1.89
N ALA A 68 -7.36 -15.55 2.36
CA ALA A 68 -7.57 -14.13 2.16
C ALA A 68 -6.36 -13.52 1.44
N LEU A 69 -6.63 -12.63 0.49
CA LEU A 69 -5.58 -11.83 -0.12
C LEU A 69 -4.95 -10.95 0.95
N THR A 70 -3.67 -11.16 1.24
CA THR A 70 -2.93 -10.33 2.20
C THR A 70 -2.91 -8.91 1.64
N PRO A 71 -3.52 -7.93 2.34
CA PRO A 71 -3.52 -6.57 1.86
C PRO A 71 -2.08 -6.02 1.87
N PRO A 72 -1.66 -5.28 0.84
CA PRO A 72 -0.35 -4.64 0.86
C PRO A 72 -0.27 -3.69 2.06
N PRO A 73 0.92 -3.49 2.64
CA PRO A 73 1.10 -2.61 3.77
C PRO A 73 0.63 -1.19 3.40
N THR A 74 -0.37 -0.68 4.12
CA THR A 74 -0.90 0.64 3.87
C THR A 74 0.04 1.70 4.43
N THR A 75 0.34 2.72 3.63
CA THR A 75 0.96 3.94 4.14
C THR A 75 -0.13 4.85 4.71
N PRO A 76 0.12 5.56 5.82
CA PRO A 76 -0.86 6.50 6.37
C PRO A 76 -1.21 7.58 5.34
N GLU A 77 -2.49 7.97 5.27
CA GLU A 77 -2.98 8.92 4.28
C GLU A 77 -2.28 10.29 4.34
N TRP A 78 -1.94 10.77 5.54
CA TRP A 78 -1.16 12.00 5.70
C TRP A 78 0.24 11.90 5.09
N VAL A 79 0.86 10.71 5.10
CA VAL A 79 2.18 10.48 4.48
C VAL A 79 2.06 10.53 2.96
N LYS A 80 1.00 9.93 2.39
CA LYS A 80 0.72 10.00 0.95
C LYS A 80 0.48 11.44 0.51
N PHE A 81 -0.31 12.18 1.28
CA PHE A 81 -0.58 13.59 1.04
C PHE A 81 0.69 14.46 1.09
N CYS A 82 1.53 14.30 2.12
CA CYS A 82 2.81 15.00 2.20
C CYS A 82 3.74 14.65 1.02
N ARG A 83 3.79 13.37 0.62
CA ARG A 83 4.58 12.95 -0.54
C ARG A 83 4.13 13.64 -1.83
N GLN A 84 2.84 13.89 -1.98
CA GLN A 84 2.30 14.62 -3.12
C GLN A 84 2.60 16.12 -3.06
N LEU A 85 2.57 16.73 -1.85
CA LEU A 85 2.90 18.15 -1.65
C LEU A 85 4.39 18.47 -1.81
N PHE A 86 5.27 17.52 -1.53
CA PHE A 86 6.73 17.67 -1.65
C PHE A 86 7.30 16.87 -2.84
N GLY A 87 6.48 16.54 -3.83
CA GLY A 87 6.91 15.82 -5.04
C GLY A 87 7.27 16.77 -6.18
N GLY A 88 8.41 16.53 -6.85
CA GLY A 88 8.76 17.17 -8.12
C GLY A 88 8.86 18.70 -8.05
N PHE A 89 8.01 19.39 -8.82
CA PHE A 89 8.00 20.85 -8.94
C PHE A 89 7.52 21.56 -7.67
N SER A 90 6.70 20.92 -6.84
CA SER A 90 6.14 21.56 -5.63
C SER A 90 7.20 21.92 -4.59
N ILE A 91 8.35 21.22 -4.56
CA ILE A 91 9.50 21.60 -3.71
C ILE A 91 10.06 22.97 -4.12
N LEU A 92 10.18 23.24 -5.43
CA LEU A 92 10.70 24.51 -5.93
C LEU A 92 9.79 25.67 -5.54
N LEU A 93 8.47 25.45 -5.59
CA LEU A 93 7.48 26.44 -5.17
C LEU A 93 7.48 26.66 -3.65
N TRP A 94 7.68 25.62 -2.84
CA TRP A 94 7.86 25.77 -1.39
C TRP A 94 9.09 26.59 -1.05
N ILE A 95 10.22 26.33 -1.73
CA ILE A 95 11.45 27.12 -1.56
C ILE A 95 11.19 28.58 -1.96
N GLY A 96 10.49 28.82 -3.07
CA GLY A 96 10.09 30.16 -3.50
C GLY A 96 9.21 30.88 -2.47
N ALA A 97 8.19 30.20 -1.93
CA ALA A 97 7.32 30.76 -0.89
C ALA A 97 8.10 31.10 0.39
N ILE A 98 9.00 30.22 0.84
CA ILE A 98 9.87 30.46 2.00
C ILE A 98 10.79 31.66 1.75
N LEU A 99 11.37 31.79 0.56
CA LEU A 99 12.20 32.95 0.18
C LEU A 99 11.40 34.25 0.19
N CYS A 100 10.16 34.26 -0.31
CA CYS A 100 9.27 35.42 -0.26
C CYS A 100 8.93 35.83 1.19
N PHE A 101 8.64 34.86 2.07
CA PHE A 101 8.41 35.15 3.49
C PHE A 101 9.67 35.65 4.21
N LEU A 102 10.84 35.10 3.88
CA LEU A 102 12.12 35.53 4.45
C LEU A 102 12.46 36.96 4.00
N ALA A 103 12.27 37.28 2.71
CA ALA A 103 12.48 38.61 2.16
C ALA A 103 11.57 39.66 2.82
N TYR A 104 10.29 39.32 3.00
CA TYR A 104 9.35 40.16 3.75
C TYR A 104 9.78 40.34 5.21
N GLY A 105 10.22 39.27 5.88
CA GLY A 105 10.70 39.34 7.25
C GLY A 105 11.93 40.26 7.43
N ILE A 106 12.83 40.28 6.45
CA ILE A 106 13.99 41.19 6.45
C ILE A 106 13.54 42.64 6.19
N GLN A 107 12.67 42.88 5.20
CA GLN A 107 12.14 44.22 4.92
C GLN A 107 11.37 44.80 6.10
N ALA A 108 10.50 44.01 6.73
CA ALA A 108 9.75 44.43 7.91
C ALA A 108 10.63 44.74 9.14
N GLY A 109 11.88 44.27 9.17
CA GLY A 109 12.85 44.59 10.21
C GLY A 109 13.79 45.76 9.88
N THR A 110 13.82 46.21 8.62
CA THR A 110 14.78 47.22 8.12
C THR A 110 14.11 48.51 7.65
N GLU A 111 12.85 48.46 7.21
CA GLU A 111 12.06 49.59 6.71
C GLU A 111 10.84 49.86 7.59
N ASP A 112 10.52 51.14 7.83
CA ASP A 112 9.37 51.57 8.64
C ASP A 112 8.00 51.32 7.96
N ASP A 113 7.97 51.15 6.62
CA ASP A 113 6.77 50.81 5.84
C ASP A 113 7.08 49.74 4.77
N PRO A 114 7.13 48.44 5.15
CA PRO A 114 7.45 47.36 4.23
C PRO A 114 6.32 47.10 3.24
N SER A 115 6.62 47.04 1.94
CA SER A 115 5.62 46.67 0.93
C SER A 115 5.13 45.23 1.14
N GLY A 116 3.80 45.05 1.17
CA GLY A 116 3.17 43.74 1.40
C GLY A 116 3.32 42.75 0.24
N ASP A 117 3.93 43.16 -0.88
CA ASP A 117 3.98 42.39 -2.13
C ASP A 117 4.63 41.02 -1.95
N ASN A 118 5.73 40.95 -1.20
CA ASN A 118 6.42 39.69 -0.91
C ASN A 118 5.58 38.75 -0.03
N LEU A 119 4.77 39.30 0.88
CA LEU A 119 3.85 38.53 1.71
C LEU A 119 2.71 37.94 0.87
N TYR A 120 2.07 38.76 0.02
CA TYR A 120 1.01 38.30 -0.88
C TYR A 120 1.53 37.25 -1.86
N LEU A 121 2.71 37.47 -2.44
CA LEU A 121 3.34 36.51 -3.37
C LEU A 121 3.62 35.18 -2.67
N GLY A 122 4.14 35.19 -1.43
CA GLY A 122 4.38 33.98 -0.63
C GLY A 122 3.09 33.20 -0.32
N ILE A 123 2.02 33.91 0.07
CA ILE A 123 0.71 33.29 0.35
C ILE A 123 0.11 32.67 -0.92
N VAL A 124 0.16 33.38 -2.05
CA VAL A 124 -0.35 32.88 -3.33
C VAL A 124 0.43 31.64 -3.77
N LEU A 125 1.77 31.65 -3.66
CA LEU A 125 2.59 30.48 -3.98
C LEU A 125 2.24 29.27 -3.10
N ALA A 126 2.07 29.46 -1.79
CA ALA A 126 1.66 28.40 -0.88
C ALA A 126 0.26 27.84 -1.22
N ALA A 127 -0.70 28.72 -1.53
CA ALA A 127 -2.04 28.31 -1.93
C ALA A 127 -2.04 27.50 -3.23
N VAL A 128 -1.26 27.93 -4.23
CA VAL A 128 -1.09 27.20 -5.50
C VAL A 128 -0.56 25.79 -5.23
N VAL A 129 0.48 25.64 -4.40
CA VAL A 129 1.05 24.33 -4.07
C VAL A 129 0.05 23.41 -3.38
N ILE A 130 -0.74 23.94 -2.45
CA ILE A 130 -1.77 23.16 -1.75
C ILE A 130 -2.83 22.67 -2.74
N ILE A 131 -3.34 23.55 -3.61
CA ILE A 131 -4.36 23.19 -4.62
C ILE A 131 -3.79 22.15 -5.60
N THR A 132 -2.57 22.35 -6.09
CA THR A 132 -1.89 21.42 -7.00
C THR A 132 -1.59 20.07 -6.33
N GLY A 133 -1.38 20.02 -5.02
CA GLY A 133 -1.19 18.76 -4.26
C GLY A 133 -2.49 18.03 -3.95
N CYS A 134 -3.60 18.75 -3.75
CA CYS A 134 -4.91 18.17 -3.45
C CYS A 134 -5.51 17.38 -4.62
N PHE A 135 -5.34 17.85 -5.86
CA PHE A 135 -5.97 17.22 -7.03
C PHE A 135 -5.46 15.80 -7.31
N PRO A 136 -4.13 15.53 -7.30
CA PRO A 136 -3.61 14.18 -7.46
C PRO A 136 -3.93 13.29 -6.27
N TYR A 137 -3.90 13.81 -5.04
CA TYR A 137 -4.32 13.05 -3.85
C TYR A 137 -5.76 12.54 -3.99
N TYR A 138 -6.67 13.38 -4.49
CA TYR A 138 -8.06 12.97 -4.71
C TYR A 138 -8.19 11.88 -5.80
N GLN A 139 -7.37 11.93 -6.85
CA GLN A 139 -7.33 10.87 -7.87
C GLN A 139 -6.77 9.56 -7.32
N GLU A 140 -5.71 9.63 -6.51
CA GLU A 140 -5.08 8.46 -5.88
C GLU A 140 -6.00 7.80 -4.83
N ALA A 141 -6.72 8.61 -4.04
CA ALA A 141 -7.72 8.14 -3.09
C ALA A 141 -8.89 7.43 -3.79
N LYS A 142 -9.36 7.96 -4.94
CA LYS A 142 -10.37 7.29 -5.77
C LYS A 142 -9.90 5.93 -6.29
N SER A 143 -8.66 5.85 -6.78
CA SER A 143 -8.06 4.60 -7.27
C SER A 143 -7.96 3.55 -6.15
N SER A 144 -7.52 3.97 -4.96
CA SER A 144 -7.39 3.09 -3.79
C SER A 144 -8.72 2.44 -3.39
N LYS A 145 -9.84 3.17 -3.51
CA LYS A 145 -11.18 2.67 -3.21
C LYS A 145 -11.65 1.54 -4.15
N ILE A 146 -11.21 1.54 -5.41
CA ILE A 146 -11.52 0.46 -6.36
C ILE A 146 -10.84 -0.84 -5.94
N MET A 147 -9.59 -0.77 -5.47
CA MET A 147 -8.86 -1.94 -4.99
C MET A 147 -9.47 -2.54 -3.72
N GLU A 148 -10.02 -1.71 -2.83
CA GLU A 148 -10.80 -2.19 -1.68
C GLU A 148 -12.07 -2.93 -2.12
N SER A 149 -12.74 -2.46 -3.17
CA SER A 149 -13.90 -3.17 -3.74
C SER A 149 -13.54 -4.56 -4.24
N SER A 150 -12.32 -4.78 -4.75
CA SER A 150 -11.88 -6.12 -5.18
C SER A 150 -11.78 -7.11 -4.02
N LYS A 151 -11.48 -6.66 -2.80
CA LYS A 151 -11.54 -7.53 -1.61
C LYS A 151 -12.97 -7.98 -1.31
N ASN A 152 -13.94 -7.08 -1.52
CA ASN A 152 -15.36 -7.37 -1.31
C ASN A 152 -15.96 -8.25 -2.42
N MET A 153 -15.24 -8.53 -3.50
CA MET A 153 -15.66 -9.50 -4.52
C MET A 153 -15.34 -10.95 -4.14
N VAL A 154 -14.48 -11.18 -3.13
CA VAL A 154 -14.29 -12.54 -2.59
C VAL A 154 -15.52 -12.89 -1.75
N PRO A 155 -16.20 -14.01 -2.02
CA PRO A 155 -17.38 -14.40 -1.27
C PRO A 155 -17.03 -14.54 0.21
N GLN A 156 -17.87 -14.01 1.10
CA GLN A 156 -17.63 -14.06 2.56
C GLN A 156 -17.81 -15.46 3.15
N GLN A 157 -18.48 -16.36 2.42
CA GLN A 157 -18.74 -17.73 2.84
C GLN A 157 -18.54 -18.68 1.66
N ALA A 158 -17.95 -19.84 1.94
CA ALA A 158 -17.79 -20.94 1.01
C ALA A 158 -18.57 -22.16 1.48
N LEU A 159 -19.26 -22.82 0.55
CA LEU A 159 -19.88 -24.13 0.79
C LEU A 159 -18.83 -25.21 0.51
N VAL A 160 -18.46 -25.97 1.53
CA VAL A 160 -17.43 -27.02 1.44
C VAL A 160 -17.99 -28.36 1.90
N ILE A 161 -17.37 -29.46 1.46
CA ILE A 161 -17.64 -30.80 1.96
C ILE A 161 -16.47 -31.23 2.85
N ARG A 162 -16.77 -31.59 4.10
CA ARG A 162 -15.80 -32.14 5.05
C ARG A 162 -16.45 -33.31 5.77
N GLU A 163 -15.73 -34.43 5.87
CA GLU A 163 -16.24 -35.69 6.45
C GLU A 163 -17.58 -36.16 5.86
N GLY A 164 -17.83 -35.85 4.58
CA GLY A 164 -19.08 -36.19 3.88
C GLY A 164 -20.24 -35.23 4.12
N GLU A 165 -20.09 -34.23 4.98
CA GLU A 165 -21.11 -33.24 5.26
C GLU A 165 -20.86 -31.91 4.54
N LYS A 166 -21.93 -31.31 4.02
CA LYS A 166 -21.91 -29.97 3.41
C LYS A 166 -22.02 -28.91 4.51
N MET A 167 -21.03 -28.03 4.61
CA MET A 167 -21.00 -26.96 5.61
C MET A 167 -20.64 -25.61 4.99
N GLN A 168 -21.18 -24.53 5.54
CA GLN A 168 -20.76 -23.17 5.22
C GLN A 168 -19.64 -22.74 6.16
N VAL A 169 -18.53 -22.28 5.59
CA VAL A 169 -17.37 -21.76 6.33
C VAL A 169 -16.99 -20.38 5.83
N ASN A 170 -16.30 -19.59 6.67
CA ASN A 170 -15.70 -18.32 6.23
C ASN A 170 -14.62 -18.62 5.18
N ALA A 171 -14.61 -17.83 4.10
CA ALA A 171 -13.72 -18.02 2.97
C ALA A 171 -12.32 -17.47 3.21
#